data_AF-A0A564KTD3-F1
#
_entry.id   AF-A0A564KTD3-F1
#
_cell.length_a   1.000
_cell.length_b   1.000
_cell.length_c   1.000
_cell.angle_alpha   90.00
_cell.angle_beta   90.00
_cell.angle_gamma   90.00
#
_symmetry.space_group_name_H-M   'P 1'
#
loop_
_entity.id
_entity.type
_entity.pdbx_description
1 polymer ?
#
loop_
_entity_poly.entity_id
_entity_poly.type
_entity_poly.pdbx_seq_one_letter_code
_entity_poly.pdbx_strand_id
1 'polypeptide(L)'
;MKDISSDDILQLKQRLTEQEVLEKQVGRKREIDHLQAQLDKLRRMNFGSRSEKVSRRIAQMEADLNRLQKESDALTGQVDDPAVQRPLRQTRPRKPFPESLPRGEKRLLPAEPCCPDCDGTLSYLGEDAAEQMVLMRSAFRGSRSANKKNIRKERAPESVVLKQPAFEKTASVFGYNEILTELSSNTRRHRDAF
;
A
#
# COMPACT_ATOMS: atom_id res chain seq x y z
N MET A 1 -65.08 -7.49 43.47
CA MET A 1 -64.24 -6.93 42.38
C MET A 1 -62.90 -6.60 43.01
N LYS A 2 -61.77 -6.98 42.41
CA LYS A 2 -60.45 -6.65 42.97
C LYS A 2 -60.17 -5.21 42.59
N ASP A 3 -60.22 -4.31 43.56
CA ASP A 3 -59.90 -2.91 43.34
C ASP A 3 -58.42 -2.80 43.00
N ILE A 4 -58.13 -2.26 41.82
CA ILE A 4 -56.76 -2.07 41.34
C ILE A 4 -56.11 -1.05 42.28
N SER A 5 -55.05 -1.47 42.98
CA SER A 5 -54.35 -0.61 43.94
C SER A 5 -53.68 0.55 43.20
N SER A 6 -53.57 1.72 43.82
CA SER A 6 -52.79 2.84 43.27
C SER A 6 -51.37 2.43 42.91
N ASP A 7 -50.80 1.47 43.64
CA ASP A 7 -49.44 0.97 43.41
C ASP A 7 -49.33 0.13 42.14
N ASP A 8 -50.37 -0.65 41.81
CA ASP A 8 -50.46 -1.42 40.57
C ASP A 8 -50.51 -0.49 39.35
N ILE A 9 -51.22 0.65 39.47
CA ILE A 9 -51.30 1.67 38.42
C ILE A 9 -49.92 2.31 38.17
N LEU A 10 -49.15 2.55 39.23
CA LEU A 10 -47.80 3.11 39.12
C LEU A 10 -46.84 2.12 38.45
N GLN A 11 -46.87 0.85 38.84
CA GLN A 11 -46.05 -0.19 38.23
C GLN A 11 -46.38 -0.40 36.74
N LEU A 12 -47.66 -0.35 36.37
CA LEU A 12 -48.08 -0.46 34.97
C LEU A 12 -47.59 0.73 34.14
N LYS A 13 -47.67 1.96 34.66
CA LYS A 13 -47.13 3.14 34.00
C LYS A 13 -45.62 3.04 33.81
N GLN A 14 -44.90 2.57 34.83
CA GLN A 14 -43.45 2.37 34.74
C GLN A 14 -43.09 1.36 33.62
N ARG A 15 -43.76 0.21 33.57
CA ARG A 15 -43.52 -0.80 32.52
C ARG A 15 -43.82 -0.28 31.11
N LEU A 16 -44.85 0.54 30.94
CA LEU A 16 -45.15 1.17 29.64
C LEU A 16 -44.02 2.11 29.22
N THR A 17 -43.50 2.93 30.15
CA THR A 17 -42.36 3.81 29.83
C THR A 17 -41.09 3.02 29.49
N GLU A 18 -40.84 1.92 30.19
CA GLU A 18 -39.72 1.02 29.90
C GLU A 18 -39.86 0.39 28.50
N GLN A 19 -41.06 -0.08 28.15
CA GLN A 19 -41.34 -0.61 26.82
C GLN A 19 -41.13 0.44 25.71
N GLU A 20 -41.64 1.66 25.88
CA GLU A 20 -41.45 2.73 24.90
C GLU A 20 -39.96 3.09 24.70
N VAL A 21 -39.18 3.10 25.78
CA VAL A 21 -37.73 3.35 25.72
C VAL A 21 -37.01 2.22 24.99
N LEU A 22 -37.36 0.96 25.28
CA LEU A 22 -36.79 -0.21 24.62
C LEU A 22 -37.12 -0.22 23.12
N GLU A 23 -38.35 0.09 22.73
CA GLU A 23 -38.76 0.16 21.32
C GLU A 23 -37.97 1.24 20.55
N LYS A 24 -37.82 2.43 21.15
CA LYS A 24 -36.98 3.51 20.59
C LYS A 24 -35.52 3.10 20.48
N GLN A 25 -35.01 2.33 21.43
CA GLN A 25 -33.64 1.83 21.40
C GLN A 25 -33.43 0.78 20.31
N VAL A 26 -34.38 -0.15 20.15
CA VAL A 26 -34.36 -1.17 19.08
C VAL A 26 -34.46 -0.52 17.70
N GLY A 27 -35.32 0.49 17.53
CA GLY A 27 -35.43 1.24 16.29
C GLY A 27 -34.11 1.88 15.87
N ARG A 28 -33.44 2.56 16.80
CA ARG A 28 -32.12 3.16 16.56
C ARG A 28 -31.02 2.15 16.27
N LYS A 29 -30.97 1.03 16.99
CA LYS A 29 -30.02 -0.06 16.71
C LYS A 29 -30.17 -0.59 15.29
N ARG A 30 -31.40 -0.81 14.82
CA ARG A 30 -31.68 -1.22 13.44
C ARG A 30 -31.20 -0.21 12.40
N GLU A 31 -31.35 1.09 12.68
CA GLU A 31 -30.88 2.15 11.79
C GLU A 31 -29.34 2.22 11.74
N ILE A 32 -28.67 2.07 12.89
CA ILE A 32 -27.21 1.97 12.98
C ILE A 32 -26.72 0.77 12.16
N ASP A 33 -27.31 -0.40 12.35
CA ASP A 33 -26.95 -1.61 11.60
C ASP A 33 -27.15 -1.43 10.09
N HIS A 34 -28.25 -0.78 9.70
CA HIS A 34 -28.56 -0.49 8.30
C HIS A 34 -27.51 0.44 7.67
N LEU A 35 -27.18 1.54 8.33
CA LEU A 35 -26.18 2.50 7.86
C LEU A 35 -24.78 1.88 7.81
N GLN A 36 -24.41 1.08 8.82
CA GLN A 36 -23.15 0.32 8.82
C GLN A 36 -23.05 -0.64 7.63
N ALA A 37 -24.12 -1.39 7.33
CA ALA A 37 -24.15 -2.29 6.18
C ALA A 37 -24.01 -1.54 4.84
N GLN A 38 -24.62 -0.36 4.70
CA GLN A 38 -24.44 0.49 3.53
C GLN A 38 -23.00 0.99 3.40
N LEU A 39 -22.38 1.37 4.52
CA LEU A 39 -21.01 1.86 4.58
C LEU A 39 -20.03 0.78 4.13
N ASP A 40 -20.16 -0.42 4.66
CA ASP A 40 -19.33 -1.57 4.32
C ASP A 40 -19.45 -1.94 2.84
N LYS A 41 -20.66 -1.87 2.28
CA LYS A 41 -20.89 -2.06 0.84
C LYS A 41 -20.14 -1.01 0.03
N LEU A 42 -20.28 0.26 0.38
CA LEU A 42 -19.61 1.36 -0.34
C LEU A 42 -18.09 1.27 -0.23
N ARG A 43 -17.54 0.94 0.95
CA ARG A 43 -16.11 0.71 1.14
C ARG A 43 -15.57 -0.43 0.29
N ARG A 44 -16.32 -1.54 0.15
CA ARG A 44 -15.93 -2.67 -0.72
C ARG A 44 -15.99 -2.34 -2.20
N MET A 45 -16.84 -1.40 -2.60
CA MET A 45 -17.00 -0.96 -3.98
C MET A 45 -16.09 0.22 -4.35
N ASN A 46 -15.45 0.86 -3.36
CA ASN A 46 -14.65 2.06 -3.56
C ASN A 46 -13.21 1.70 -3.98
N PHE A 47 -12.87 1.92 -5.26
CA PHE A 47 -11.53 1.68 -5.80
C PHE A 47 -10.99 2.88 -6.57
N GLY A 48 -9.74 3.24 -6.34
CA GLY A 48 -8.98 4.18 -7.18
C GLY A 48 -9.36 5.66 -7.07
N SER A 49 -8.62 6.49 -7.81
CA SER A 49 -8.66 7.96 -7.74
C SER A 49 -9.96 8.59 -8.23
N ARG A 50 -10.75 7.89 -9.05
CA ARG A 50 -12.03 8.40 -9.59
C ARG A 50 -13.19 8.37 -8.59
N SER A 51 -12.96 7.86 -7.38
CA SER A 51 -14.01 7.58 -6.40
C SER A 51 -14.19 8.66 -5.33
N GLU A 52 -13.67 9.87 -5.57
CA GLU A 52 -13.72 10.98 -4.62
C GLU A 52 -15.14 11.28 -4.11
N LYS A 53 -16.16 11.23 -4.99
CA LYS A 53 -17.57 11.41 -4.59
C LYS A 53 -18.06 10.32 -3.63
N VAL A 54 -17.61 9.08 -3.84
CA VAL A 54 -17.94 7.95 -2.95
C VAL A 54 -17.26 8.14 -1.60
N SER A 55 -15.99 8.58 -1.59
CA SER A 55 -15.26 8.88 -0.36
C SER A 55 -15.92 9.98 0.47
N ARG A 56 -16.38 11.07 -0.17
CA ARG A 56 -17.14 12.13 0.52
C ARG A 56 -18.43 11.60 1.15
N ARG A 57 -19.16 10.75 0.42
CA ARG A 57 -20.39 10.12 0.93
C ARG A 57 -20.11 9.17 2.11
N ILE A 58 -19.02 8.41 2.06
CA ILE A 58 -18.57 7.56 3.17
C ILE A 58 -18.32 8.41 4.42
N ALA A 59 -17.57 9.52 4.29
CA ALA A 59 -17.28 10.40 5.42
C ALA A 59 -18.55 10.99 6.05
N GLN A 60 -19.53 11.37 5.23
CA GLN A 60 -20.81 11.88 5.73
C GLN A 60 -21.59 10.83 6.53
N MET A 61 -21.71 9.60 6.00
CA MET A 61 -22.38 8.51 6.72
C MET A 61 -21.64 8.10 8.00
N GLU A 62 -20.30 8.15 8.01
CA GLU A 62 -19.50 7.91 9.22
C GLU A 62 -19.78 8.96 10.30
N ALA A 63 -19.97 10.22 9.91
CA ALA A 63 -20.34 11.29 10.84
C ALA A 63 -21.76 11.08 11.40
N ASP A 64 -22.72 10.70 10.54
CA ASP A 64 -24.10 10.42 10.94
C ASP A 64 -24.18 9.22 11.91
N LEU A 65 -23.43 8.14 11.63
CA LEU A 65 -23.32 6.99 12.52
C LEU A 65 -22.76 7.38 13.89
N ASN A 66 -21.66 8.14 13.92
CA ASN A 66 -21.07 8.62 15.17
C ASN A 66 -22.07 9.47 15.99
N ARG A 67 -22.90 10.29 15.34
CA ARG A 67 -23.93 11.07 16.01
C ARG A 67 -25.01 10.16 16.61
N LEU A 68 -25.56 9.24 15.82
CA LEU A 68 -26.61 8.32 16.27
C LEU A 68 -26.13 7.39 17.40
N GLN A 69 -24.88 6.92 17.33
CA GLN A 69 -24.28 6.12 18.39
C GLN A 69 -24.15 6.92 19.69
N LYS A 70 -23.64 8.15 19.65
CA LYS A 70 -23.57 9.03 20.84
C LYS A 70 -24.95 9.30 21.46
N GLU A 71 -25.97 9.53 20.63
CA GLU A 71 -27.35 9.72 21.09
C GLU A 71 -27.91 8.43 21.74
N SER A 72 -27.53 7.26 21.24
CA SER A 72 -27.89 5.95 21.82
C SER A 72 -27.15 5.67 23.13
N ASP A 73 -25.85 5.98 23.18
CA ASP A 73 -24.99 5.75 24.33
C ASP A 73 -25.38 6.64 25.51
N ALA A 74 -25.74 7.90 25.24
CA ALA A 74 -26.28 8.81 26.26
C ALA A 74 -27.55 8.27 26.94
N LEU A 75 -28.32 7.43 26.24
CA LEU A 75 -29.56 6.83 26.76
C LEU A 75 -29.35 5.45 27.37
N THR A 76 -28.29 4.75 26.99
CA THR A 76 -28.02 3.37 27.45
C THR A 76 -26.93 3.33 28.52
N GLY A 77 -26.14 4.39 28.66
CA GLY A 77 -24.93 4.41 29.49
C GLY A 77 -23.84 3.47 28.98
N GLN A 78 -23.95 2.98 27.73
CA GLN A 78 -22.90 2.17 27.11
C GLN A 78 -21.74 3.07 26.71
N VAL A 79 -20.53 2.63 27.02
CA VAL A 79 -19.29 3.25 26.58
C VAL A 79 -18.64 2.25 25.64
N ASP A 80 -18.30 2.71 24.44
CA ASP A 80 -17.57 1.88 23.47
C ASP A 80 -16.24 1.41 24.08
N ASP A 81 -15.93 0.12 23.89
CA ASP A 81 -14.60 -0.39 24.15
C ASP A 81 -13.60 0.39 23.29
N PRO A 82 -12.44 0.79 23.86
CA PRO A 82 -11.45 1.58 23.12
C PRO A 82 -11.09 0.86 21.83
N ALA A 83 -11.11 1.59 20.71
CA ALA A 83 -10.86 1.05 19.39
C ALA A 83 -9.53 0.28 19.37
N VAL A 84 -9.62 -1.05 19.42
CA VAL A 84 -8.45 -1.92 19.33
C VAL A 84 -7.93 -1.77 17.91
N GLN A 85 -6.81 -1.08 17.74
CA GLN A 85 -6.12 -1.01 16.46
C GLN A 85 -5.84 -2.44 16.01
N ARG A 86 -6.59 -2.91 15.02
CA ARG A 86 -6.27 -4.19 14.38
C ARG A 86 -4.87 -4.02 13.82
N PRO A 87 -3.88 -4.83 14.24
CA PRO A 87 -2.56 -4.75 13.68
C PRO A 87 -2.73 -4.85 12.16
N LEU A 88 -2.11 -3.92 11.41
CA LEU A 88 -1.98 -4.11 9.97
C LEU A 88 -1.48 -5.54 9.78
N ARG A 89 -2.22 -6.36 9.03
CA ARG A 89 -1.73 -7.69 8.68
C ARG A 89 -0.41 -7.47 7.96
N GLN A 90 0.69 -7.59 8.69
CA GLN A 90 2.00 -7.71 8.09
C GLN A 90 1.91 -8.98 7.26
N THR A 91 1.81 -8.81 5.95
CA THR A 91 1.98 -9.90 5.00
C THR A 91 3.39 -10.40 5.22
N ARG A 92 3.53 -11.46 6.03
CA ARG A 92 4.79 -12.17 6.14
C ARG A 92 5.19 -12.56 4.72
N PRO A 93 6.44 -12.29 4.29
CA PRO A 93 6.88 -12.71 2.98
C PRO A 93 6.62 -14.22 2.84
N ARG A 94 6.03 -14.62 1.72
CA ARG A 94 5.75 -16.04 1.47
C ARG A 94 7.09 -16.78 1.48
N LYS A 95 7.21 -17.81 2.32
CA LYS A 95 8.37 -18.70 2.26
C LYS A 95 8.36 -19.43 0.92
N PRO A 96 9.51 -19.57 0.24
CA PRO A 96 9.61 -20.39 -0.97
C PRO A 96 9.24 -21.85 -0.65
N PHE A 97 8.88 -22.63 -1.67
CA PHE A 97 8.54 -24.03 -1.42
C PHE A 97 9.76 -24.82 -0.93
N PRO A 98 9.57 -25.87 -0.10
CA PRO A 98 10.66 -26.73 0.34
C PRO A 98 11.46 -27.32 -0.82
N GLU A 99 12.77 -27.49 -0.62
CA GLU A 99 13.68 -28.07 -1.63
C GLU A 99 13.43 -29.56 -1.89
N SER A 100 12.89 -30.27 -0.90
CA SER A 100 12.53 -31.69 -1.01
C SER A 100 11.32 -31.96 -1.91
N LEU A 101 10.56 -30.93 -2.28
CA LEU A 101 9.41 -31.09 -3.17
C LEU A 101 9.91 -31.34 -4.60
N PRO A 102 9.43 -32.38 -5.31
CA PRO A 102 9.79 -32.59 -6.70
C PRO A 102 9.44 -31.36 -7.55
N ARG A 103 10.42 -30.77 -8.23
CA ARG A 103 10.24 -29.57 -9.07
C ARG A 103 10.34 -29.91 -10.56
N GLY A 104 9.44 -29.35 -11.36
CA GLY A 104 9.65 -29.18 -12.80
C GLY A 104 10.12 -27.75 -13.08
N GLU A 105 11.26 -27.58 -13.75
CA GLU A 105 11.77 -26.26 -14.16
C GLU A 105 11.45 -26.02 -15.63
N LYS A 106 10.82 -24.87 -15.94
CA LYS A 106 10.60 -24.41 -17.31
C LYS A 106 11.17 -23.01 -17.46
N ARG A 107 12.26 -22.90 -18.22
CA ARG A 107 12.81 -21.59 -18.61
C ARG A 107 12.14 -21.13 -19.90
N LEU A 108 11.49 -19.97 -19.85
CA LEU A 108 10.95 -19.33 -21.05
C LEU A 108 11.99 -18.36 -21.59
N LEU A 109 12.41 -18.63 -22.82
CA LEU A 109 13.27 -17.74 -23.59
C LEU A 109 12.39 -16.77 -24.40
N PRO A 110 12.93 -15.59 -24.77
CA PRO A 110 12.28 -14.73 -25.76
C PRO A 110 12.00 -15.49 -27.05
N ALA A 111 10.92 -15.13 -27.74
CA ALA A 111 10.57 -15.72 -29.03
C ALA A 111 11.67 -15.47 -30.07
N GLU A 112 12.27 -14.27 -30.06
CA GLU A 112 13.34 -13.89 -30.95
C GLU A 112 14.49 -13.19 -30.21
N PRO A 113 15.75 -13.33 -30.69
CA PRO A 113 16.92 -12.68 -30.09
C PRO A 113 17.00 -11.17 -30.35
N CYS A 114 16.22 -10.67 -31.32
CA CYS A 114 16.15 -9.28 -31.71
C CYS A 114 14.76 -8.71 -31.42
N CYS A 115 14.67 -7.39 -31.30
CA CYS A 115 13.39 -6.73 -31.12
C CYS A 115 12.59 -6.71 -32.44
N PRO A 116 11.36 -7.25 -32.48
CA PRO A 116 10.57 -7.34 -33.72
C PRO A 116 10.18 -5.97 -34.31
N ASP A 117 10.23 -4.90 -33.52
CA ASP A 117 9.88 -3.54 -33.98
C ASP A 117 11.06 -2.77 -34.61
N CYS A 118 12.30 -3.16 -34.33
CA CYS A 118 13.47 -2.35 -34.70
C CYS A 118 14.77 -3.11 -34.99
N ASP A 119 14.73 -4.45 -35.03
CA ASP A 119 15.87 -5.36 -35.23
C ASP A 119 17.06 -5.15 -34.27
N GLY A 120 16.86 -4.39 -33.19
CA GLY A 120 17.89 -4.12 -32.19
C GLY A 120 18.22 -5.36 -31.35
N THR A 121 19.50 -5.55 -31.05
CA THR A 121 19.96 -6.64 -30.17
C THR A 121 19.43 -6.47 -28.75
N LEU A 122 18.80 -7.52 -28.22
CA LEU A 122 18.30 -7.55 -26.85
C LEU A 122 19.44 -7.88 -25.86
N SER A 123 19.51 -7.11 -24.78
CA SER A 123 20.38 -7.37 -23.62
C SER A 123 19.59 -7.89 -22.42
N TYR A 124 20.20 -8.80 -21.66
CA TYR A 124 19.61 -9.35 -20.45
C TYR A 124 19.36 -8.28 -19.38
N LEU A 125 18.14 -8.22 -18.85
CA LEU A 125 17.75 -7.34 -17.73
C LEU A 125 17.58 -8.11 -16.43
N GLY A 126 17.06 -9.34 -16.48
CA GLY A 126 16.76 -10.12 -15.28
C GLY A 126 15.86 -11.32 -15.56
N GLU A 127 15.46 -12.03 -14.51
CA GLU A 127 14.56 -13.17 -14.58
C GLU A 127 13.36 -12.98 -13.64
N ASP A 128 12.15 -13.15 -14.17
CA ASP A 128 10.94 -13.27 -13.37
C ASP A 128 10.67 -14.74 -13.08
N ALA A 129 10.90 -15.14 -11.83
CA ALA A 129 10.62 -16.50 -11.37
C ALA A 129 9.26 -16.58 -10.67
N ALA A 130 8.45 -17.57 -11.04
CA ALA A 130 7.20 -17.91 -10.37
C ALA A 130 7.22 -19.38 -9.95
N GLU A 131 6.81 -19.64 -8.70
CA GLU A 131 6.63 -21.00 -8.18
C GLU A 131 5.13 -21.27 -7.98
N GLN A 132 4.66 -22.39 -8.51
CA GLN A 132 3.28 -22.86 -8.35
C GLN A 132 3.30 -24.32 -7.88
N MET A 133 2.28 -24.72 -7.11
CA MET A 133 2.09 -26.10 -6.70
C MET A 133 0.96 -26.70 -7.51
N VAL A 134 1.21 -27.84 -8.15
CA VAL A 134 0.23 -28.56 -8.96
C VAL A 134 -0.03 -29.92 -8.33
N LEU A 135 -1.31 -30.29 -8.20
CA LEU A 135 -1.71 -31.63 -7.78
C LEU A 135 -1.73 -32.54 -9.00
N MET A 136 -0.90 -33.59 -9.00
CA MET A 136 -0.81 -34.58 -10.06
C MET A 136 -0.91 -35.99 -9.47
N ARG A 137 -1.92 -36.77 -9.87
CA ARG A 137 -2.10 -38.17 -9.44
C ARG A 137 -1.94 -38.35 -7.92
N SER A 138 -2.62 -37.51 -7.14
CA SER A 138 -2.59 -37.49 -5.66
C SER A 138 -1.25 -37.10 -5.03
N ALA A 139 -0.29 -36.59 -5.78
CA ALA A 139 0.97 -36.03 -5.27
C ALA A 139 1.10 -34.55 -5.64
N PHE A 140 1.65 -33.75 -4.73
CA PHE A 140 2.01 -32.37 -5.03
C PHE A 140 3.36 -32.32 -5.74
N ARG A 141 3.41 -31.58 -6.84
CA ARG A 141 4.63 -31.26 -7.58
C ARG A 141 4.77 -29.75 -7.67
N GLY A 142 5.96 -29.25 -7.36
CA GLY A 142 6.29 -27.86 -7.60
C GLY A 142 6.59 -27.63 -9.08
N SER A 143 6.12 -26.51 -9.63
CA SER A 143 6.53 -26.02 -10.95
C SER A 143 7.17 -24.65 -10.78
N ARG A 144 8.41 -24.50 -11.22
CA ARG A 144 9.13 -23.23 -11.25
C ARG A 144 9.28 -22.78 -12.70
N SER A 145 8.71 -21.62 -13.01
CA SER A 145 8.83 -20.97 -14.31
C SER A 145 9.74 -19.76 -14.17
N ALA A 146 10.72 -19.62 -15.05
CA ALA A 146 11.62 -18.45 -15.07
C ALA A 146 11.57 -17.79 -16.45
N ASN A 147 11.12 -16.54 -16.49
CA ASN A 147 11.00 -15.74 -17.71
C ASN A 147 12.16 -14.78 -17.79
N LYS A 148 13.01 -14.92 -18.81
CA LYS A 148 14.09 -13.97 -19.05
C LYS A 148 13.53 -12.64 -19.58
N LYS A 149 13.73 -11.58 -18.82
CA LYS A 149 13.50 -10.20 -19.23
C LYS A 149 14.73 -9.71 -19.98
N ASN A 150 14.50 -9.15 -21.16
CA ASN A 150 15.54 -8.48 -21.93
C ASN A 150 15.06 -7.08 -22.29
N ILE A 151 16.01 -6.16 -22.40
CA ILE A 151 15.80 -4.77 -22.83
C ILE A 151 16.58 -4.49 -24.09
N ARG A 152 16.13 -3.51 -24.86
CA ARG A 152 16.86 -3.00 -26.02
C ARG A 152 18.16 -2.35 -25.52
N LYS A 153 19.29 -2.63 -26.17
CA LYS A 153 20.48 -1.79 -26.01
C LYS A 153 20.21 -0.46 -26.70
N GLU A 154 20.29 0.65 -25.98
CA GLU A 154 20.34 1.96 -26.63
C GLU A 154 21.57 1.99 -27.54
N ARG A 155 21.38 2.40 -28.79
CA ARG A 155 22.48 2.65 -29.72
C ARG A 155 23.24 3.84 -29.13
N ALA A 156 24.46 3.62 -28.64
CA ALA A 156 25.33 4.74 -28.25
C ALA A 156 25.42 5.70 -29.44
N PRO A 157 25.27 7.03 -29.24
CA PRO A 157 25.48 7.96 -30.33
C PRO A 157 26.91 7.73 -30.85
N GLU A 158 27.03 7.50 -32.16
CA GLU A 158 28.34 7.51 -32.82
C GLU A 158 29.07 8.77 -32.36
N SER A 159 30.26 8.58 -31.82
CA SER A 159 31.13 9.62 -31.28
C SER A 159 31.07 10.87 -32.16
N VAL A 160 30.51 11.96 -31.62
CA VAL A 160 30.71 13.29 -32.21
C VAL A 160 32.21 13.52 -32.17
N VAL A 161 32.86 13.40 -33.33
CA VAL A 161 34.28 13.71 -33.50
C VAL A 161 34.42 15.21 -33.22
N LEU A 162 34.78 15.56 -31.99
CA LEU A 162 35.28 16.89 -31.68
C LEU A 162 36.62 17.04 -32.41
N LYS A 163 36.57 17.69 -33.57
CA LYS A 163 37.73 18.09 -34.35
C LYS A 163 38.56 19.02 -33.47
N GLN A 164 39.61 18.50 -32.84
CA GLN A 164 40.59 19.35 -32.15
C GLN A 164 41.30 20.20 -33.22
N PRO A 165 41.42 21.52 -33.05
CA PRO A 165 42.26 22.31 -33.93
C PRO A 165 43.73 21.90 -33.72
N ALA A 166 44.43 21.71 -34.83
CA ALA A 166 45.85 21.45 -34.84
C ALA A 166 46.59 22.63 -34.20
N PHE A 167 47.26 22.38 -33.08
CA PHE A 167 48.29 23.27 -32.58
C PHE A 167 49.63 22.58 -32.78
N GLU A 168 50.45 23.19 -33.63
CA GLU A 168 51.78 22.74 -34.01
C GLU A 168 52.67 22.58 -32.77
N LYS A 169 53.36 21.45 -32.70
CA LYS A 169 54.38 21.19 -31.69
C LYS A 169 55.72 21.67 -32.23
N THR A 170 56.44 22.52 -31.49
CA THR A 170 57.89 22.33 -31.31
C THR A 170 58.36 22.88 -29.96
N ALA A 171 59.18 22.05 -29.32
CA ALA A 171 59.70 22.09 -27.96
C ALA A 171 60.47 23.35 -27.56
N SER A 172 60.46 23.64 -26.25
CA SER A 172 61.67 24.04 -25.56
C SER A 172 61.70 23.41 -24.16
N VAL A 173 62.88 22.87 -23.85
CA VAL A 173 63.30 22.09 -22.69
C VAL A 173 63.45 23.01 -21.45
N PHE A 174 63.62 22.39 -20.27
CA PHE A 174 63.95 22.93 -18.93
C PHE A 174 62.74 23.33 -18.08
N GLY A 175 62.60 22.93 -16.81
CA GLY A 175 63.45 22.19 -15.89
C GLY A 175 62.66 21.95 -14.60
N TYR A 176 63.00 20.90 -13.86
CA TYR A 176 62.43 20.62 -12.55
C TYR A 176 63.04 21.53 -11.48
N ASN A 177 62.17 22.01 -10.59
CA ASN A 177 62.34 22.35 -9.15
C ASN A 177 62.31 23.81 -8.69
N GLU A 178 61.51 23.98 -7.62
CA GLU A 178 61.46 25.03 -6.58
C GLU A 178 60.77 26.35 -6.98
N ILE A 179 59.78 26.86 -6.22
CA ILE A 179 60.01 27.58 -4.95
C ILE A 179 58.81 27.46 -3.98
N LEU A 180 59.19 27.46 -2.70
CA LEU A 180 58.48 27.36 -1.43
C LEU A 180 57.56 28.55 -1.04
N THR A 181 56.74 28.28 -0.01
CA THR A 181 56.28 29.18 1.10
C THR A 181 55.24 30.26 0.78
N GLU A 182 53.99 30.08 1.26
CA GLU A 182 53.48 30.55 2.57
C GLU A 182 53.42 32.08 2.71
N LEU A 183 52.22 32.66 2.56
CA LEU A 183 51.70 33.77 3.37
C LEU A 183 50.15 33.68 3.26
N SER A 184 49.49 33.06 4.22
CA SER A 184 48.83 33.72 5.35
C SER A 184 47.48 34.37 4.99
N SER A 185 46.44 33.93 5.71
CA SER A 185 45.34 34.78 6.16
C SER A 185 44.20 35.08 5.17
N ASN A 186 43.22 34.18 5.08
CA ASN A 186 41.88 34.65 5.44
C ASN A 186 40.99 33.53 5.99
N THR A 187 40.89 33.56 7.30
CA THR A 187 40.02 32.78 8.16
C THR A 187 38.53 32.98 7.86
N ARG A 188 37.77 31.93 8.17
CA ARG A 188 36.43 31.98 8.79
C ARG A 188 35.33 32.70 8.00
N ARG A 189 34.28 31.94 7.67
CA ARG A 189 33.00 32.06 8.39
C ARG A 189 32.12 30.82 8.17
N HIS A 190 31.72 30.24 9.30
CA HIS A 190 30.51 29.47 9.54
C HIS A 190 30.37 28.07 8.89
N ARG A 191 31.09 27.11 9.45
CA ARG A 191 30.43 25.89 9.95
C ARG A 191 29.93 26.19 11.36
N ASP A 192 28.64 26.38 11.52
CA ASP A 192 27.88 26.20 12.76
C ASP A 192 26.41 26.04 12.35
N ALA A 193 25.95 24.80 12.31
CA ALA A 193 24.54 24.44 12.41
C ALA A 193 24.52 23.02 12.98
N PHE A 194 24.58 22.99 14.32
CA PHE A 194 23.90 21.96 15.10
C PHE A 194 22.40 21.97 14.78
#